data_AF-A0A970EQE6-F1
#
_entry.id   AF-A0A970EQE6-F1
#
_cell.length_a   1.000
_cell.length_b   1.000
_cell.length_c   1.000
_cell.angle_alpha   90.00
_cell.angle_beta   90.00
_cell.angle_gamma   90.00
#
_symmetry.space_group_name_H-M   'P 1'
#
loop_
_entity.id
_entity.type
_entity.pdbx_description
1 polymer ?
#
loop_
_entity_poly.entity_id
_entity_poly.type
_entity_poly.pdbx_seq_one_letter_code
_entity_poly.pdbx_strand_id
1 'polypeptide(L)' 'MQGYVYRAAVEYQSSSEMLETIRAAVQRLKAENPQLRSCQLADVGLKRGKHAVSVTLFFRPNIS' A
#
# COMPACT_ATOMS: atom_id res chain seq x y z
N MET A 1 -2.28 19.70 -0.57
CA MET A 1 -1.26 18.67 -0.35
C MET A 1 -1.52 17.53 -1.31
N GLN A 2 -0.57 17.15 -2.18
CA GLN A 2 -0.75 16.01 -3.08
C GLN A 2 -0.58 14.71 -2.28
N GLY A 3 -1.62 13.87 -2.27
CA GLY A 3 -1.55 12.51 -1.73
C GLY A 3 -1.53 11.50 -2.87
N TYR A 4 -0.85 10.38 -2.70
CA TYR A 4 -0.78 9.33 -3.70
C TYR A 4 -1.57 8.11 -3.24
N VAL A 5 -2.36 7.52 -4.14
CA VAL A 5 -3.21 6.37 -3.87
C VAL A 5 -2.81 5.23 -4.80
N TYR A 6 -2.44 4.08 -4.23
CA TYR A 6 -2.11 2.88 -4.99
C TYR A 6 -3.07 1.76 -4.61
N ARG A 7 -3.57 1.02 -5.59
CA ARG A 7 -4.48 -0.10 -5.38
C ARG A 7 -3.87 -1.38 -5.92
N ALA A 8 -3.92 -2.44 -5.12
CA ALA A 8 -3.49 -3.78 -5.49
C ALA A 8 -4.57 -4.80 -5.12
N ALA A 9 -4.65 -5.90 -5.87
CA ALA A 9 -5.44 -7.06 -5.49
C ALA A 9 -4.49 -8.12 -4.93
N VAL A 10 -4.77 -8.61 -3.73
CA VAL A 10 -4.01 -9.66 -3.07
C VAL A 10 -4.94 -10.86 -2.92
N GLU A 11 -4.52 -12.04 -3.37
CA GLU A 11 -5.30 -13.27 -3.18
C GLU A 11 -5.55 -13.54 -1.70
N TYR A 12 -6.50 -14.42 -1.38
CA TYR A 12 -6.71 -14.81 0.01
C TYR A 12 -5.51 -15.57 0.55
N GLN A 13 -4.90 -15.02 1.61
CA GLN A 13 -3.76 -15.58 2.32
C GLN A 13 -4.02 -15.48 3.83
N SER A 14 -3.15 -16.09 4.63
CA SER A 14 -3.12 -15.78 6.06
C SER A 14 -2.90 -14.28 6.29
N SER A 15 -3.37 -13.75 7.42
CA SER A 15 -3.19 -12.34 7.74
C SER A 15 -1.71 -11.93 7.83
N SER A 16 -0.83 -12.85 8.25
CA SER A 16 0.63 -12.65 8.27
C SER A 16 1.21 -12.52 6.87
N GLU A 17 0.87 -13.42 5.94
CA GLU A 17 1.37 -13.37 4.56
C GLU A 17 0.84 -12.13 3.82
N MET A 18 -0.39 -11.72 4.12
CA MET A 18 -0.97 -10.49 3.59
C MET A 18 -0.19 -9.26 4.06
N LEU A 19 0.19 -9.19 5.34
CA LEU A 19 1.00 -8.07 5.86
C LEU A 19 2.37 -8.00 5.21
N GLU A 20 3.04 -9.15 5.02
CA GLU A 20 4.33 -9.21 4.33
C GLU A 20 4.19 -8.80 2.85
N THR A 21 3.11 -9.23 2.18
CA THR A 21 2.78 -8.80 0.82
C THR A 21 2.59 -7.28 0.73
N ILE A 22 1.87 -6.68 1.69
CA ILE A 22 1.65 -5.24 1.75
C ILE A 22 2.97 -4.49 1.98
N ARG A 23 3.83 -4.96 2.89
CA ARG A 23 5.16 -4.36 3.13
C ARG A 23 6.02 -4.41 1.89
N ALA A 24 6.08 -5.56 1.21
CA ALA A 24 6.82 -5.73 -0.03
C ALA A 24 6.29 -4.78 -1.12
N ALA A 25 4.97 -4.65 -1.26
CA ALA A 25 4.35 -3.72 -2.20
C ALA A 25 4.72 -2.26 -1.90
N VAL A 26 4.71 -1.84 -0.63
CA VAL A 26 5.11 -0.48 -0.23
C VAL A 26 6.58 -0.21 -0.58
N GLN A 27 7.48 -1.15 -0.27
CA GLN A 27 8.92 -1.01 -0.59
C GLN A 27 9.14 -0.90 -2.09
N ARG A 28 8.50 -1.77 -2.87
CA ARG A 28 8.56 -1.75 -4.32
C ARG A 28 8.05 -0.42 -4.89
N LEU A 29 6.89 0.06 -4.43
CA LEU A 29 6.33 1.32 -4.85
C LEU A 29 7.27 2.50 -4.57
N LYS A 30 7.91 2.53 -3.40
CA LYS A 30 8.91 3.57 -3.06
C LYS A 30 10.18 3.49 -3.90
N ALA A 31 10.58 2.28 -4.32
CA ALA A 31 11.72 2.09 -5.21
C ALA A 31 11.42 2.60 -6.64
N GLU A 32 10.25 2.22 -7.17
CA GLU A 32 9.80 2.55 -8.54
C GLU A 32 9.34 4.01 -8.69
N ASN A 33 8.88 4.65 -7.61
CA ASN A 33 8.32 6.00 -7.64
C ASN A 33 9.12 6.93 -6.71
N PRO A 34 10.09 7.72 -7.25
CA PRO A 34 10.93 8.62 -6.45
C PRO A 34 10.13 9.61 -5.58
N GLN A 35 8.96 10.05 -6.06
CA GLN A 35 8.04 10.93 -5.34
C GLN A 35 7.50 10.35 -4.03
N LEU A 36 7.49 9.02 -3.87
CA LEU A 36 7.06 8.38 -2.62
C LEU A 36 8.16 8.25 -1.59
N ARG A 37 9.42 8.52 -1.94
CA ARG A 37 10.56 8.45 -1.00
C ARG A 37 10.42 9.47 0.12
N SER A 38 9.90 10.66 -0.20
CA SER A 38 9.56 11.71 0.76
C SER A 38 8.16 11.57 1.36
N CYS A 39 7.43 10.49 1.04
CA CYS A 39 6.10 10.23 1.56
C CYS A 39 6.09 9.13 2.62
N GLN A 40 5.21 9.29 3.60
CA GLN A 40 4.87 8.26 4.58
C GLN A 40 3.57 7.55 4.18
N LEU A 41 3.48 6.26 4.48
CA LEU A 41 2.20 5.54 4.38
C LEU A 41 1.28 6.06 5.48
N ALA A 42 0.22 6.74 5.08
CA ALA A 42 -0.73 7.40 5.98
C ALA A 42 -1.84 6.46 6.42
N ASP A 43 -2.30 5.61 5.50
CA ASP A 43 -3.43 4.71 5.73
C ASP A 43 -3.38 3.51 4.76
N VAL A 44 -4.04 2.42 5.17
CA VAL A 44 -4.20 1.19 4.39
C VAL A 44 -5.67 0.78 4.43
N GLY A 45 -6.35 0.94 3.29
CA GLY A 45 -7.71 0.45 3.09
C GLY A 45 -7.70 -1.01 2.64
N LEU A 46 -8.39 -1.89 3.37
CA LEU A 46 -8.61 -3.28 2.97
C LEU A 46 -10.08 -3.49 2.64
N LYS A 47 -10.36 -4.01 1.44
CA LYS A 47 -11.71 -4.38 1.03
C LYS A 47 -11.74 -5.85 0.60
N ARG A 48 -12.46 -6.65 1.36
CA ARG A 48 -12.66 -8.08 1.07
C ARG A 48 -13.56 -8.26 -0.15
N GLY A 49 -13.08 -8.96 -1.18
CA GLY A 49 -13.83 -9.38 -2.37
C GLY A 49 -14.15 -10.88 -2.34
N LYS A 50 -14.75 -11.44 -3.41
CA LYS A 50 -15.11 -12.88 -3.43
C LYS A 50 -13.90 -13.83 -3.44
N HIS A 51 -12.80 -13.44 -4.09
CA HIS A 51 -11.61 -14.31 -4.28
C HIS A 51 -10.29 -13.62 -3.89
N ALA A 52 -10.33 -12.33 -3.57
CA ALA A 52 -9.15 -11.53 -3.26
C ALA A 52 -9.53 -10.40 -2.30
N VAL A 53 -8.54 -9.86 -1.61
CA VAL A 53 -8.63 -8.62 -0.84
C VAL A 53 -8.03 -7.49 -1.68
N SER A 54 -8.82 -6.46 -1.94
CA SER A 54 -8.33 -5.22 -2.51
C SER A 54 -7.65 -4.40 -1.44
N VAL A 55 -6.38 -4.11 -1.64
CA VAL A 55 -5.56 -3.25 -0.77
C VAL A 55 -5.46 -1.89 -1.44
N THR A 56 -5.71 -0.82 -0.68
CA THR A 56 -5.48 0.57 -1.09
C THR A 56 -4.48 1.20 -0.15
N LEU A 57 -3.37 1.69 -0.68
CA LEU A 57 -2.28 2.31 0.07
C LEU A 57 -2.33 3.82 -0.14
N PHE A 58 -2.47 4.58 0.94
CA PHE A 58 -2.51 6.03 0.92
C PHE A 58 -1.19 6.59 1.41
N PHE A 59 -0.53 7.37 0.56
CA PHE A 59 0.71 8.05 0.92
C PHE A 59 0.45 9.54 1.05
N ARG A 60 0.99 10.12 2.11
CA ARG A 60 1.01 11.57 2.31
C ARG A 60 2.45 12.07 2.38
N PRO A 61 2.72 13.32 1.97
CA PRO A 61 4.03 13.93 2.15
C PRO A 61 4.45 13.86 3.62
N ASN A 62 5.72 13.55 3.86
CA ASN A 62 6.30 13.65 5.18
C ASN A 62 6.67 15.12 5.41
N ILE A 63 5.74 15.90 5.94
CA ILE A 63 5.99 17.29 6.33
C ILE A 63 6.57 17.20 7.75
N SER A 64 7.90 17.24 7.85
CA SER A 64 8.59 17.59 9.09
C SER A 64 8.66 19.11 9.24
#